data_AF-Q9ND37-F1
#
_entry.id   AF-Q9ND37-F1
#
_cell.length_a   1.000
_cell.length_b   1.000
_cell.length_c   1.000
_cell.angle_alpha   90.00
_cell.angle_beta   90.00
_cell.angle_gamma   90.00
#
_symmetry.space_group_name_H-M   'P 1'
#
loop_
_entity.id
_entity.type
_entity.pdbx_description
1 polymer ?
#
loop_
_entity_poly.entity_id
_entity_poly.type
_entity_poly.pdbx_seq_one_letter_code
_entity_poly.pdbx_strand_id
1 'polypeptide(L)' 'PYRRLHVCVRNLENISALYKINNHTLLADVCLAAKYEGNSITQDYPKYWATYNDSPSKMCTMLARSFADIG' A
#
# COMPACT_ATOMS: atom_id res chain seq x y z
N PRO A 1 -2.32 9.21 -10.26
CA PRO A 1 -1.52 8.04 -10.70
C PRO A 1 -2.38 6.77 -10.69
N TYR A 2 -2.22 5.87 -11.68
CA TYR A 2 -3.04 4.65 -11.77
C TYR A 2 -2.97 3.80 -10.48
N ARG A 3 -1.77 3.67 -9.89
CA ARG A 3 -1.57 2.99 -8.60
C ARG A 3 -2.38 3.60 -7.45
N ARG A 4 -2.47 4.93 -7.36
CA ARG A 4 -3.23 5.64 -6.30
C ARG A 4 -4.75 5.40 -6.39
N LEU A 5 -5.28 5.07 -7.57
CA LEU A 5 -6.69 4.77 -7.73
C LEU A 5 -7.07 3.41 -7.11
N HIS A 6 -6.09 2.53 -6.91
CA HIS A 6 -6.29 1.15 -6.49
C HIS A 6 -5.46 0.79 -5.24
N VAL A 7 -5.27 1.76 -4.33
CA VAL A 7 -4.54 1.53 -3.06
C VAL A 7 -5.32 0.52 -2.21
N CYS A 8 -4.59 -0.37 -1.54
CA CYS A 8 -5.17 -1.44 -0.72
C CYS A 8 -5.72 -0.94 0.64
N VAL A 9 -6.69 -0.01 0.65
CA VAL A 9 -7.24 0.66 1.85
C VAL A 9 -8.68 0.23 2.20
N ARG A 10 -9.21 -0.81 1.54
CA ARG A 10 -10.60 -1.28 1.74
C ARG A 10 -10.93 -1.65 3.19
N ASN A 11 -9.96 -2.14 3.97
CA ASN A 11 -10.14 -2.43 5.38
C ASN A 11 -10.35 -1.14 6.21
N LEU A 12 -9.69 -0.03 5.83
CA LEU A 12 -9.86 1.29 6.44
C LEU A 12 -11.23 1.91 6.10
N GLU A 13 -11.72 1.70 4.87
CA GLU A 13 -13.08 2.08 4.48
C GLU A 13 -14.15 1.31 5.28
N ASN A 14 -13.92 0.03 5.56
CA ASN A 14 -14.86 -0.80 6.33
C ASN A 14 -14.89 -0.45 7.83
N ILE A 15 -13.74 -0.23 8.47
CA ILE A 15 -13.70 0.11 9.90
C ILE A 15 -14.33 1.48 10.16
N SER A 16 -14.16 2.44 9.24
CA SER A 16 -14.81 3.75 9.31
C SER A 16 -16.32 3.67 9.12
N ALA A 17 -16.81 2.89 8.15
CA ALA A 17 -18.23 2.66 7.95
C ALA A 17 -18.93 1.97 9.15
N LEU A 18 -18.20 1.14 9.89
CA LEU A 18 -18.73 0.40 11.05
C LEU A 18 -18.55 1.13 12.40
N TYR A 19 -18.04 2.37 12.41
CA TYR A 19 -17.75 3.15 13.63
C TYR A 19 -16.88 2.41 14.66
N LYS A 20 -16.04 1.46 14.21
CA LYS A 20 -15.18 0.64 15.09
C LYS A 20 -13.82 1.30 15.35
N ILE A 21 -13.72 2.62 15.24
CA ILE A 21 -12.45 3.33 15.31
C ILE A 21 -12.10 3.68 16.76
N ASN A 22 -11.03 3.06 17.26
CA ASN A 22 -10.23 3.53 18.40
C ASN A 22 -8.74 3.46 18.03
N ASN A 23 -7.84 4.09 18.79
CA ASN A 23 -6.41 4.19 18.43
C ASN A 23 -5.74 2.83 18.14
N HIS A 24 -6.13 1.77 18.86
CA HIS A 24 -5.52 0.44 18.68
C HIS A 24 -6.02 -0.26 17.41
N THR A 25 -7.32 -0.18 17.15
CA THR A 25 -7.94 -0.73 15.93
C THR A 25 -7.49 0.03 14.68
N LEU A 26 -7.40 1.36 14.76
CA LEU A 26 -6.94 2.19 13.66
C LEU A 26 -5.48 1.86 13.27
N LEU A 27 -4.58 1.74 14.25
CA LEU A 27 -3.19 1.37 13.98
C LEU A 27 -3.09 -0.03 13.34
N ALA A 28 -3.86 -0.99 13.85
CA ALA A 28 -3.88 -2.34 13.29
C ALA A 28 -4.35 -2.34 11.82
N ASP A 29 -5.40 -1.58 11.50
CA ASP A 29 -5.91 -1.48 10.14
C ASP A 29 -4.98 -0.71 9.20
N VAL A 30 -4.32 0.36 9.67
CA VAL A 30 -3.30 1.08 8.87
C VAL A 30 -2.13 0.16 8.55
N CYS A 31 -1.63 -0.60 9.54
CA CYS A 31 -0.58 -1.59 9.32
C CYS A 31 -1.02 -2.70 8.35
N LEU A 32 -2.28 -3.13 8.44
CA LEU A 32 -2.84 -4.14 7.55
C LEU A 32 -2.92 -3.63 6.11
N ALA A 33 -3.39 -2.40 5.91
CA ALA A 33 -3.44 -1.75 4.60
C ALA A 33 -2.03 -1.61 4.00
N ALA A 34 -1.07 -1.12 4.78
CA ALA A 34 0.33 -0.99 4.36
C ALA A 34 0.96 -2.34 3.98
N LYS A 35 0.66 -3.41 4.71
CA LYS A 35 1.11 -4.77 4.38
C LYS A 35 0.56 -5.23 3.03
N TYR A 36 -0.74 -5.05 2.77
CA TYR A 36 -1.36 -5.46 1.52
C TYR A 36 -0.88 -4.64 0.32
N GLU A 37 -0.76 -3.32 0.48
CA GLU A 37 -0.21 -2.42 -0.55
C GLU A 37 1.25 -2.75 -0.85
N GLY A 38 2.06 -3.02 0.17
CA GLY A 38 3.44 -3.48 -0.03
C GLY A 38 3.50 -4.79 -0.81
N ASN A 39 2.62 -5.75 -0.46
CA ASN A 39 2.57 -7.06 -1.10
C ASN A 39 2.14 -6.99 -2.58
N SER A 40 1.15 -6.15 -2.91
CA SER A 40 0.68 -5.96 -4.29
C SER A 40 1.80 -5.39 -5.18
N ILE A 41 2.57 -4.43 -4.67
CA ILE A 41 3.71 -3.83 -5.36
C ILE A 41 4.84 -4.84 -5.55
N THR A 42 5.15 -5.63 -4.51
CA THR A 42 6.16 -6.69 -4.61
C THR A 42 5.77 -7.81 -5.55
N GLN A 43 4.48 -8.13 -5.67
CA GLN A 43 4.01 -9.17 -6.58
C GLN A 43 4.16 -8.77 -8.05
N ASP A 44 3.93 -7.49 -8.37
CA ASP A 44 4.14 -6.96 -9.72
C ASP A 44 5.61 -6.61 -10.00
N TYR A 45 6.50 -6.75 -9.02
CA TYR A 45 7.92 -6.45 -9.13
C TYR A 45 8.62 -7.14 -10.32
N PRO A 46 8.35 -8.41 -10.70
CA PRO A 46 8.97 -9.02 -11.87
C PRO A 46 8.67 -8.26 -13.18
N LYS A 47 7.48 -7.66 -13.32
CA LYS A 47 7.14 -6.80 -14.47
C LYS A 47 7.98 -5.52 -14.46
N TYR A 48 8.15 -4.92 -13.29
CA TYR A 48 8.99 -3.73 -13.12
C TYR A 48 10.48 -4.03 -13.34
N TRP A 49 10.96 -5.20 -12.93
CA TRP A 49 12.34 -5.65 -13.15
C TRP A 49 12.64 -5.77 -14.64
N ALA A 50 11.76 -6.45 -15.40
CA ALA A 50 11.92 -6.66 -16.84
C ALA A 50 11.86 -5.35 -17.65
N THR A 51 11.13 -4.34 -17.16
CA THR A 51 10.94 -3.07 -17.86
C THR A 51 12.04 -2.05 -17.55
N TYR A 52 12.69 -2.14 -16.37
CA TYR A 52 13.52 -1.05 -15.84
C TYR A 52 14.96 -1.43 -15.47
N ASN A 53 15.47 -2.58 -15.95
CA ASN A 53 16.89 -2.97 -15.85
C ASN A 53 17.53 -2.73 -14.47
N ASP A 54 16.96 -3.38 -13.44
CA ASP A 54 17.72 -3.71 -12.23
C ASP A 54 18.11 -2.55 -11.27
N SER A 55 17.30 -1.49 -11.16
CA SER A 55 17.52 -0.49 -10.10
C SER A 55 16.69 -0.79 -8.84
N PRO A 56 17.26 -1.39 -7.77
CA PRO A 56 16.55 -1.67 -6.52
C PRO A 56 15.96 -0.42 -5.86
N SER A 57 16.51 0.77 -6.17
CA SER A 57 15.98 2.06 -5.72
C SER A 57 14.55 2.36 -6.20
N LYS A 58 14.12 1.78 -7.34
CA LYS A 58 12.78 2.01 -7.91
C LYS A 58 11.69 1.32 -7.11
N MET A 59 11.98 0.13 -6.59
CA MET A 59 11.12 -0.58 -5.66
C MET A 59 10.85 0.28 -4.41
N CYS A 60 11.92 0.79 -3.80
CA CYS A 60 11.84 1.69 -2.65
C CYS A 60 11.07 2.98 -2.99
N THR A 61 11.24 3.51 -4.20
CA THR A 61 10.49 4.69 -4.67
C THR A 61 8.99 4.42 -4.76
N MET A 62 8.60 3.25 -5.27
CA MET A 62 7.19 2.86 -5.39
C MET A 62 6.56 2.65 -4.01
N LEU A 63 7.27 1.94 -3.12
CA LEU A 63 6.85 1.76 -1.73
C LEU A 63 6.72 3.09 -0.98
N ALA A 64 7.68 4.00 -1.13
CA ALA A 64 7.64 5.32 -0.50
C ALA A 64 6.45 6.17 -0.98
N ARG A 65 6.13 6.12 -2.28
CA ARG A 65 4.95 6.79 -2.82
C ARG A 65 3.65 6.18 -2.29
N SER A 66 3.58 4.85 -2.14
CA SER A 66 2.42 4.19 -1.53
C SER A 66 2.26 4.53 -0.07
N PHE A 67 3.35 4.57 0.69
CA PHE A 67 3.32 5.00 2.09
C PHE A 67 2.76 6.42 2.23
N ALA A 68 3.17 7.34 1.36
CA ALA A 68 2.63 8.71 1.29
C ALA A 68 1.19 8.82 0.78
N ASP A 69 0.64 7.77 0.15
CA ASP A 69 -0.78 7.72 -0.25
C ASP A 69 -1.67 7.13 0.88
N ILE A 70 -1.10 6.34 1.81
CA ILE A 70 -1.82 5.74 2.95
C ILE A 70 -1.89 6.71 4.15
N GLY A 71 -0.81 7.43 4.44
CA GLY A 71 -0.72 8.42 5.52
C GLY A 71 -1.25 9.79 5.11
#